data_AF-A0A7V6YEV7-F1
#
_entry.id   AF-A0A7V6YEV7-F1
#
_cell.length_a   1.000
_cell.length_b   1.000
_cell.length_c   1.000
_cell.angle_alpha   90.00
_cell.angle_beta   90.00
_cell.angle_gamma   90.00
#
_symmetry.space_group_name_H-M   'P 1'
#
loop_
_entity.id
_entity.type
_entity.pdbx_description
1 polymer ?
#
loop_
_entity_poly.entity_id
_entity_poly.type
_entity_poly.pdbx_seq_one_letter_code
_entity_poly.pdbx_strand_id
1 'polypeptide(L)' 'GQIVFTDKDGNEMENVDPDLYHAAWNYYLVMNDGSRGIHNPVYVVQLLQQSILMLGGDLKDAKQL' A
#
# COMPACT_ATOMS: atom_id res chain seq x y z
N GLY A 1 7.63 12.52 4.25
CA GLY A 1 7.12 12.51 2.87
C GLY A 1 5.60 12.57 2.92
N GLN A 2 4.99 13.04 1.84
CA GLN A 2 3.54 13.09 1.65
C GLN A 2 3.20 12.21 0.45
N ILE A 3 2.07 11.51 0.51
CA ILE A 3 1.51 10.84 -0.66
C ILE A 3 0.57 11.84 -1.33
N VAL A 4 0.84 12.13 -2.59
CA VAL A 4 0.03 13.01 -3.43
C VAL A 4 -0.66 12.14 -4.48
N PHE A 5 -1.99 12.19 -4.51
CA PHE A 5 -2.80 11.53 -5.53
C PHE A 5 -3.13 12.56 -6.61
N THR A 6 -2.97 12.17 -7.87
CA THR A 6 -3.27 13.03 -9.01
C THR A 6 -4.25 12.35 -9.95
N ASP A 7 -5.10 13.14 -10.59
CA ASP A 7 -5.94 12.66 -11.69
C ASP A 7 -5.10 12.39 -12.95
N LYS A 8 -5.76 11.94 -14.02
CA LYS A 8 -5.11 11.67 -15.31
C LYS A 8 -4.46 12.90 -15.96
N ASP A 9 -4.85 14.11 -15.57
CA ASP A 9 -4.37 15.38 -16.10
C ASP A 9 -3.29 15.99 -15.19
N GLY A 10 -2.97 15.34 -14.06
CA GLY A 10 -1.94 15.75 -13.11
C GLY A 10 -2.41 16.69 -12.01
N ASN A 11 -3.72 16.96 -11.89
CA ASN A 11 -4.24 17.79 -10.81
C ASN A 11 -4.33 16.99 -9.51
N GLU A 12 -3.98 17.59 -8.38
CA GLU A 12 -4.12 16.95 -7.07
C GLU A 12 -5.58 16.61 -6.78
N MET A 13 -5.80 15.40 -6.28
CA MET A 13 -7.12 14.92 -5.88
C MET A 13 -7.40 15.31 -4.43
N GLU A 14 -8.51 16.03 -4.19
CA GLU A 14 -8.95 16.38 -2.83
C GLU A 14 -9.70 15.24 -2.13
N ASN A 15 -10.43 14.42 -2.90
CA ASN A 15 -11.21 13.29 -2.39
C ASN A 15 -10.65 11.99 -2.94
N VAL A 16 -9.77 11.38 -2.16
CA VAL A 16 -9.18 10.07 -2.45
C VAL A 16 -9.99 9.01 -1.72
N ASP A 17 -10.26 7.90 -2.41
CA ASP A 17 -10.89 6.74 -1.79
C ASP A 17 -10.08 6.27 -0.55
N PRO A 18 -10.71 6.04 0.62
CA PRO A 18 -9.99 5.66 1.83
C PRO A 18 -9.16 4.37 1.71
N ASP A 19 -9.66 3.38 0.97
CA ASP A 19 -8.95 2.11 0.78
C ASP A 19 -7.75 2.30 -0.15
N LEU A 20 -7.90 3.13 -1.19
CA LEU A 20 -6.77 3.55 -2.03
C LEU A 20 -5.69 4.29 -1.23
N TYR A 21 -6.10 5.20 -0.34
CA TYR A 21 -5.17 5.94 0.51
C TYR A 21 -4.39 4.99 1.44
N HIS A 22 -5.09 4.10 2.14
CA HIS A 22 -4.46 3.13 3.04
C HIS A 22 -3.54 2.16 2.30
N ALA A 23 -3.95 1.65 1.14
CA ALA A 23 -3.12 0.76 0.34
C ALA A 23 -1.79 1.43 -0.06
N ALA A 24 -1.86 2.67 -0.52
CA ALA A 24 -0.69 3.47 -0.87
C ALA A 24 0.19 3.80 0.35
N TRP A 25 -0.42 4.14 1.49
CA TRP A 25 0.29 4.42 2.73
C TRP A 25 1.08 3.22 3.23
N ASN A 26 0.47 2.05 3.26
CA ASN A 26 1.13 0.80 3.66
C ASN A 26 2.33 0.50 2.75
N TYR A 27 2.17 0.65 1.43
CA TYR A 27 3.27 0.46 0.49
C TYR A 27 4.39 1.48 0.70
N TYR A 28 4.04 2.76 0.83
CA TYR A 28 4.99 3.83 1.13
C TYR A 28 5.77 3.54 2.43
N LEU A 29 5.09 3.12 3.49
CA LEU A 29 5.71 2.76 4.76
C LEU A 29 6.77 1.67 4.57
N VAL A 30 6.42 0.55 3.92
CA VAL A 30 7.35 -0.57 3.69
C VAL A 30 8.56 -0.15 2.84
N MET A 31 8.33 0.66 1.81
CA MET A 31 9.41 1.12 0.92
C MET A 31 10.37 2.09 1.61
N ASN A 32 9.88 2.84 2.61
CA ASN A 32 10.68 3.83 3.35
C ASN A 32 11.21 3.34 4.70
N ASP A 33 10.88 2.12 5.12
CA ASP A 33 11.38 1.50 6.36
C ASP A 33 12.91 1.23 6.34
N GLY A 34 13.55 1.26 5.18
CA GLY A 34 15.00 1.04 5.01
C GLY A 34 15.42 -0.42 5.09
N SER A 35 14.80 -1.21 5.97
CA SER A 35 14.99 -2.67 6.05
C SER A 35 14.16 -3.45 5.03
N ARG A 36 13.10 -2.81 4.50
CA ARG A 36 12.11 -3.42 3.60
C ARG A 36 11.48 -4.69 4.19
N GLY A 37 11.26 -4.69 5.51
CA GLY A 37 10.62 -5.79 6.23
C GLY A 37 11.55 -6.86 6.79
N ILE A 38 12.87 -6.71 6.71
CA ILE A 38 13.80 -7.66 7.36
C ILE A 38 13.56 -7.75 8.88
N HIS A 39 13.28 -6.62 9.54
CA HIS A 39 13.07 -6.61 10.98
C HIS A 39 11.70 -7.17 11.43
N ASN A 40 10.70 -7.14 10.55
CA ASN A 40 9.37 -7.67 10.84
C ASN A 40 8.67 -8.19 9.57
N PRO A 41 9.12 -9.34 9.04
CA PRO A 41 8.69 -9.80 7.71
C PRO A 41 7.22 -10.21 7.68
N VAL A 42 6.71 -10.77 8.78
CA VAL A 42 5.29 -11.18 8.88
C VAL A 42 4.38 -9.96 8.77
N TYR A 43 4.66 -8.91 9.55
CA TYR A 43 3.85 -7.68 9.51
C TYR A 43 3.89 -6.99 8.15
N VAL A 44 5.07 -6.94 7.51
CA VAL A 44 5.20 -6.35 6.17
C VAL A 44 4.39 -7.13 5.15
N VAL A 45 4.45 -8.46 5.17
CA VAL A 45 3.63 -9.28 4.26
C VAL A 45 2.14 -9.06 4.50
N GLN A 46 1.70 -9.00 5.77
CA GLN A 46 0.30 -8.71 6.11
C GLN A 46 -0.15 -7.34 5.58
N LEU A 47 0.68 -6.29 5.77
CA LEU A 47 0.40 -4.96 5.23
C LEU A 47 0.24 -4.97 3.71
N LEU A 48 1.16 -5.61 3.00
CA LEU A 48 1.14 -5.66 1.54
C LEU A 48 -0.02 -6.51 1.00
N GLN A 49 -0.35 -7.62 1.65
CA GLN A 49 -1.52 -8.43 1.32
C GLN A 49 -2.83 -7.66 1.54
N GLN A 50 -2.93 -6.93 2.65
CA GLN A 50 -4.10 -6.08 2.91
C GLN A 50 -4.23 -4.97 1.87
N SER A 51 -3.12 -4.34 1.45
CA SER A 51 -3.12 -3.36 0.36
C SER A 51 -3.63 -3.94 -0.95
N ILE A 52 -3.25 -5.17 -1.31
CA ILE A 52 -3.74 -5.83 -2.53
C ILE A 52 -5.25 -6.03 -2.47
N LEU A 53 -5.77 -6.49 -1.33
CA LEU A 53 -7.20 -6.71 -1.13
C LEU A 53 -8.00 -5.39 -1.18
N MET A 54 -7.49 -4.31 -0.58
CA MET A 54 -8.08 -2.96 -0.63
C MET A 54 -8.19 -2.43 -2.07
N LEU A 55 -7.25 -2.82 -2.94
CA LEU A 55 -7.26 -2.46 -4.35
C LEU A 55 -8.14 -3.40 -5.22
N GLY A 56 -8.86 -4.34 -4.60
CA GLY A 56 -9.69 -5.32 -5.29
C GLY A 56 -8.92 -6.45 -5.98
N GLY A 57 -7.62 -6.59 -5.68
CA GLY A 57 -6.82 -7.73 -6.12
C GLY A 57 -7.14 -9.00 -5.35
N ASP A 58 -6.61 -10.14 -5.82
CA ASP A 58 -6.70 -11.41 -5.11
C ASP A 58 -5.32 -11.90 -4.65
N LEU A 59 -5.33 -12.81 -3.68
CA LEU A 59 -4.12 -13.37 -3.07
C LEU A 59 -3.86 -14.82 -3.52
N LYS A 60 -4.41 -15.26 -4.66
CA LYS A 60 -4.35 -16.69 -5.06
C LYS A 60 -2.92 -17.21 -5.19
N ASP A 61 -2.00 -16.34 -5.59
CA ASP A 61 -0.57 -16.66 -5.74
C ASP A 61 0.27 -16.20 -4.54
N ALA A 62 -0.33 -15.48 -3.58
CA ALA A 62 0.37 -15.02 -2.39
C ALA A 62 0.29 -16.07 -1.29
N LYS A 63 1.44 -16.43 -0.72
CA LYS A 63 1.48 -17.32 0.45
C LYS A 63 0.78 -16.64 1.62
N GLN A 64 -0.37 -17.16 2.04
CA GLN A 64 -1.04 -16.69 3.26
C GLN A 64 -0.13 -16.95 4.47
N LEU A 65 0.07 -15.93 5.30
CA LEU A 65 0.88 -15.98 6.52
C LEU A 65 0.02 -15.87 7.76
#